data_AF-A0A918QEJ7-F1
#
_entry.id   AF-A0A918QEJ7-F1
#
_cell.length_a   1.000
_cell.length_b   1.000
_cell.length_c   1.000
_cell.angle_alpha   90.00
_cell.angle_beta   90.00
_cell.angle_gamma   90.00
#
_symmetry.space_group_name_H-M   'P 1'
#
loop_
_entity.id
_entity.type
_entity.pdbx_description
1 polymer ?
#
loop_
_entity_poly.entity_id
_entity_poly.type
_entity_poly.pdbx_seq_one_letter_code
_entity_poly.pdbx_strand_id
1 'polypeptide(L)'
;MLYDNPHALLICLYKHDRALCQRDGAVDDAPTLDRGVPSCSNALRTDQQAALLREKAAHIDKRAALHPKPMGDRLRANADKLRAFADEHDQFRFTRQEKPA
;
A
#
# COMPACT_ATOMS: atom_id res chain seq x y z
N MET A 1 -4.99 14.96 9.20
CA MET A 1 -6.09 14.02 9.56
C MET A 1 -5.71 12.61 9.13
N LEU A 2 -6.24 11.57 9.78
CA LEU A 2 -6.02 10.17 9.39
C LEU A 2 -7.26 9.63 8.69
N TYR A 3 -7.07 8.97 7.55
CA TYR A 3 -8.13 8.31 6.79
C TYR A 3 -7.71 6.90 6.44
N ASP A 4 -8.57 5.91 6.69
CA ASP A 4 -8.29 4.54 6.27
C ASP A 4 -8.64 4.34 4.78
N ASN A 5 -7.79 3.61 4.06
CA ASN A 5 -8.04 3.19 2.68
C ASN A 5 -7.87 1.67 2.57
N PRO A 6 -8.91 0.90 2.94
CA PRO A 6 -8.83 -0.56 2.96
C PRO A 6 -8.62 -1.15 1.57
N HIS A 7 -9.10 -0.50 0.50
CA HIS A 7 -8.89 -0.96 -0.87
C HIS A 7 -7.42 -0.92 -1.30
N ALA A 8 -6.70 0.11 -0.87
CA ALA A 8 -5.27 0.28 -1.12
C ALA A 8 -4.37 -0.32 -0.01
N LEU A 9 -4.97 -0.89 1.05
CA LEU A 9 -4.26 -1.45 2.21
C LEU A 9 -3.25 -0.46 2.81
N LEU A 10 -3.73 0.76 3.09
CA LEU A 10 -2.94 1.83 3.69
C LEU A 10 -3.83 2.77 4.52
N ILE A 11 -3.19 3.50 5.44
CA ILE A 11 -3.77 4.66 6.12
C ILE A 11 -3.17 5.92 5.49
N CYS A 12 -4.00 6.89 5.14
CA CYS A 12 -3.58 8.20 4.66
C CYS A 12 -3.45 9.17 5.84
N LEU A 13 -2.21 9.52 6.22
CA LEU A 13 -1.93 10.69 7.06
C LEU A 13 -1.97 11.93 6.18
N TYR A 14 -3.18 12.41 5.92
CA TYR A 14 -3.44 13.49 4.99
C TYR A 14 -2.76 14.79 5.45
N LYS A 15 -1.80 15.22 4.64
CA LYS A 15 -1.28 16.59 4.56
C LYS A 15 -1.38 17.03 3.10
N HIS A 16 -2.05 18.16 2.88
CA HIS A 16 -2.37 18.68 1.54
C HIS A 16 -1.12 18.95 0.71
N ASP A 17 -0.11 19.58 1.30
CA ASP A 17 1.17 19.98 0.69
C ASP A 17 1.97 18.85 0.03
N ARG A 18 1.68 17.59 0.38
CA ARG A 18 2.37 16.40 -0.13
C ARG A 18 1.42 15.29 -0.59
N ALA A 19 0.14 15.61 -0.80
CA ALA A 19 -0.87 14.66 -1.22
C ALA A 19 -0.86 14.47 -2.75
N LEU A 20 -0.27 13.38 -3.25
CA LEU A 20 -0.29 13.04 -4.69
C LEU A 20 -1.70 12.80 -5.26
N CYS A 21 -2.70 12.53 -4.42
CA CYS A 21 -4.08 12.34 -4.86
C CYS A 21 -4.78 13.67 -5.20
N GLN A 22 -4.21 14.81 -4.83
CA GLN A 22 -4.70 16.12 -5.20
C GLN A 22 -4.24 16.51 -6.61
N ARG A 23 -5.13 17.15 -7.37
CA ARG A 23 -4.80 17.77 -8.66
C ARG A 23 -4.55 19.26 -8.44
N ASP A 24 -3.70 19.85 -9.28
CA ASP A 24 -3.26 21.24 -9.19
C ASP A 24 -4.41 22.21 -8.91
N GLY A 25 -4.41 22.80 -7.71
CA GLY A 25 -5.22 23.96 -7.34
C GLY A 25 -6.41 23.72 -6.41
N ALA A 26 -6.85 22.48 -6.17
CA ALA A 26 -7.90 22.22 -5.18
C ALA A 26 -7.30 22.05 -3.78
N VAL A 27 -7.66 22.94 -2.85
CA VAL A 27 -7.41 22.76 -1.42
C VAL A 27 -8.67 22.14 -0.83
N ASP A 28 -8.73 20.81 -0.80
CA ASP A 28 -9.80 20.09 -0.12
C ASP A 28 -9.38 19.74 1.31
N ASP A 29 -10.35 19.79 2.23
CA ASP A 29 -10.17 19.40 3.63
C ASP A 29 -9.98 17.87 3.82
N ALA A 30 -10.18 17.08 2.77
CA ALA A 30 -10.08 15.62 2.78
C ALA A 30 -9.40 15.05 1.51
N PRO A 31 -8.75 13.88 1.59
CA PRO A 31 -8.16 13.22 0.43
C PRO A 31 -9.21 12.55 -0.46
N THR A 32 -8.96 12.52 -1.77
CA THR A 32 -9.66 11.60 -2.68
C THR A 32 -9.05 10.19 -2.57
N LEU A 33 -9.61 9.32 -1.72
CA LEU A 33 -9.03 8.00 -1.40
C LEU A 33 -8.92 7.06 -2.62
N ASP A 34 -9.87 7.12 -3.55
CA ASP A 34 -9.84 6.32 -4.79
C ASP A 34 -8.66 6.65 -5.72
N ARG A 35 -8.09 7.85 -5.56
CA ARG A 35 -6.89 8.29 -6.29
C ARG A 35 -5.60 8.09 -5.50
N GLY A 36 -5.69 7.56 -4.28
CA GLY A 36 -4.54 7.30 -3.44
C GLY A 36 -3.62 6.28 -4.09
N VAL A 37 -2.35 6.64 -4.31
CA VAL A 37 -1.33 5.71 -4.76
C VAL A 37 -0.46 5.26 -3.59
N PRO A 38 -0.06 3.97 -3.54
CA PRO A 38 0.82 3.42 -2.50
C PRO A 38 2.13 4.17 -2.25
N SER A 39 2.66 4.86 -3.25
CA SER A 39 3.92 5.62 -3.21
C SER A 39 3.75 7.07 -2.73
N CYS A 40 2.53 7.48 -2.34
CA CYS A 40 2.29 8.80 -1.79
C CYS A 40 2.95 8.92 -0.41
N SER A 41 3.61 10.05 -0.12
CA SER A 41 4.24 10.28 1.20
C SER A 41 3.25 10.35 2.38
N ASN A 42 1.95 10.44 2.08
CA ASN A 42 0.90 10.34 3.10
C ASN A 42 0.51 8.89 3.41
N ALA A 43 0.97 7.90 2.64
CA ALA A 43 0.67 6.50 2.85
C ALA A 43 1.47 5.94 4.04
N LEU A 44 0.76 5.43 5.03
CA LEU A 44 1.27 4.67 6.16
C LEU A 44 0.66 3.28 6.12
N ARG A 45 1.35 2.30 6.72
CA ARG A 45 0.85 0.95 6.86
C ARG A 45 1.00 0.45 8.29
N THR A 46 0.10 -0.44 8.67
CA THR A 46 0.22 -1.25 9.88
C THR A 46 0.81 -2.62 9.55
N ASP A 47 1.28 -3.34 10.58
CA ASP A 47 1.74 -4.73 10.42
C ASP A 47 0.65 -5.62 9.79
N GLN A 48 -0.61 -5.40 10.16
CA GLN A 48 -1.76 -6.11 9.57
C GLN A 48 -1.91 -5.81 8.07
N GLN A 49 -1.77 -4.54 7.66
CA GLN A 49 -1.85 -4.17 6.24
C GLN A 49 -0.69 -4.74 5.44
N ALA A 50 0.53 -4.79 6.01
CA ALA A 50 1.67 -5.46 5.39
C ALA A 50 1.44 -6.98 5.21
N ALA A 51 0.84 -7.65 6.19
CA ALA A 51 0.44 -9.05 6.06
C ALA A 51 -0.60 -9.25 4.95
N LEU A 52 -1.64 -8.42 4.91
CA LEU A 52 -2.68 -8.48 3.86
C LEU A 52 -2.12 -8.21 2.46
N LEU A 53 -1.12 -7.33 2.32
CA LEU A 53 -0.43 -7.12 1.04
C LEU A 53 0.24 -8.42 0.54
N ARG A 54 0.88 -9.17 1.44
CA ARG A 54 1.53 -10.45 1.13
C ARG A 54 0.52 -11.52 0.76
N GLU A 55 -0.58 -11.61 1.49
CA GLU A 55 -1.68 -12.53 1.17
C GLU A 55 -2.28 -12.22 -0.22
N LYS A 56 -2.51 -10.94 -0.51
CA LYS A 56 -3.01 -10.49 -1.82
C LYS A 56 -2.01 -10.82 -2.94
N ALA A 57 -0.71 -10.62 -2.71
CA ALA A 57 0.34 -10.99 -3.66
C ALA A 57 0.32 -12.51 -3.95
N ALA A 58 0.23 -13.34 -2.91
CA ALA A 58 0.15 -14.79 -3.06
C ALA A 58 -1.11 -15.23 -3.84
N HIS A 59 -2.24 -14.57 -3.62
CA HIS A 59 -3.45 -14.83 -4.40
C HIS A 59 -3.29 -14.44 -5.88
N ILE A 60 -2.64 -13.31 -6.17
CA ILE A 60 -2.34 -12.89 -7.54
C ILE A 60 -1.42 -13.89 -8.24
N ASP A 61 -0.40 -14.42 -7.56
CA ASP A 61 0.49 -15.42 -8.15
C ASP A 61 -0.21 -16.74 -8.49
N LYS A 62 -1.13 -17.19 -7.64
CA LYS A 62 -1.98 -18.35 -7.95
C LYS A 62 -2.76 -18.13 -9.25
N ARG A 63 -3.30 -16.92 -9.45
CA ARG A 63 -3.97 -16.55 -10.71
C ARG A 63 -2.99 -16.45 -11.87
N ALA A 64 -1.80 -15.90 -11.65
CA ALA A 64 -0.77 -15.76 -12.68
C ALA A 64 -0.34 -17.11 -13.27
N ALA A 65 -0.33 -18.17 -12.46
CA ALA A 65 -0.04 -19.53 -12.91
C ALA A 65 -1.09 -20.11 -13.87
N LEU A 66 -2.33 -19.60 -13.83
CA LEU A 66 -3.44 -20.05 -14.68
C LEU A 66 -3.55 -19.27 -16.00
N HIS A 67 -2.74 -18.22 -16.19
CA HIS A 67 -2.81 -17.36 -17.37
C HIS A 67 -1.56 -17.50 -18.25
N PRO A 68 -1.69 -17.51 -19.59
CA PRO A 68 -0.55 -17.52 -20.48
C PRO A 68 0.23 -16.20 -20.42
N LYS A 69 1.43 -16.20 -20.99
CA LYS A 69 2.17 -14.95 -21.24
C LYS A 69 1.47 -14.15 -22.34
N PRO A 70 1.42 -12.80 -22.27
CA PRO A 70 2.10 -11.95 -21.28
C PRO A 70 1.27 -11.67 -20.00
N MET A 71 0.05 -12.18 -19.91
CA MET A 71 -0.86 -11.85 -18.80
C MET A 71 -0.36 -12.38 -17.45
N GLY A 72 0.17 -13.60 -17.42
CA GLY A 72 0.80 -14.15 -16.22
C GLY A 72 1.98 -13.30 -15.73
N ASP A 73 2.80 -12.75 -16.64
CA ASP A 73 3.93 -11.89 -16.28
C ASP A 73 3.47 -10.56 -15.67
N ARG A 74 2.41 -9.96 -16.23
CA ARG A 74 1.82 -8.73 -15.68
C ARG A 74 1.21 -8.93 -14.29
N LEU A 75 0.61 -10.09 -14.05
CA LEU A 75 0.08 -10.45 -12.73
C LEU A 75 1.22 -10.62 -11.71
N ARG A 76 2.28 -11.36 -12.05
CA ARG A 76 3.48 -11.48 -11.20
C ARG A 76 4.08 -10.12 -10.86
N ALA A 77 4.25 -9.25 -11.86
CA ALA A 77 4.74 -7.89 -11.62
C ALA A 77 3.85 -7.05 -10.69
N ASN A 78 2.54 -7.32 -10.65
CA ASN A 78 1.65 -6.71 -9.66
C ASN A 78 1.88 -7.29 -8.26
N ALA A 79 1.97 -8.62 -8.15
CA ALA A 79 2.28 -9.30 -6.88
C ALA A 79 3.59 -8.78 -6.27
N ASP A 80 4.63 -8.59 -7.10
CA ASP A 80 5.92 -8.07 -6.67
C ASP A 80 5.84 -6.63 -6.13
N LYS A 81 5.01 -5.78 -6.75
CA LYS A 81 4.76 -4.43 -6.20
C LYS A 81 4.11 -4.48 -4.82
N LEU A 82 3.16 -5.39 -4.61
CA LEU A 82 2.50 -5.54 -3.30
C LEU A 82 3.49 -6.02 -2.24
N ARG A 83 4.39 -6.95 -2.59
CA ARG A 83 5.49 -7.39 -1.70
C ARG A 83 6.41 -6.22 -1.35
N ALA A 84 6.82 -5.44 -2.35
CA ALA A 84 7.69 -4.29 -2.13
C ALA A 84 7.09 -3.28 -1.14
N PHE A 85 5.78 -3.02 -1.18
CA PHE A 85 5.12 -2.16 -0.19
C PHE A 85 5.08 -2.74 1.23
N ALA A 86 4.99 -4.06 1.35
CA ALA A 86 5.06 -4.74 2.65
C ALA A 86 6.50 -4.74 3.19
N ASP A 87 7.48 -4.89 2.31
CA ASP A 87 8.90 -4.89 2.67
C ASP A 87 9.37 -3.48 3.06
N GLU A 88 8.89 -2.43 2.36
CA GLU A 88 9.08 -1.04 2.75
C GLU A 88 8.54 -0.77 4.16
N HIS A 89 7.35 -1.28 4.48
CA HIS A 89 6.81 -1.20 5.83
C HIS A 89 7.74 -1.86 6.84
N ASP A 90 8.19 -3.08 6.59
CA ASP A 90 9.06 -3.80 7.53
C ASP A 90 10.43 -3.12 7.71
N GLN A 91 10.94 -2.46 6.67
CA GLN A 91 12.19 -1.71 6.73
C GLN A 91 12.09 -0.47 7.63
N PHE A 92 10.94 0.23 7.62
CA PHE A 92 10.77 1.51 8.30
C PHE A 92 9.87 1.46 9.54
N ARG A 93 9.26 0.31 9.86
CA ARG A 93 8.38 0.20 11.02
C ARG A 93 9.15 0.39 12.32
N PHE A 94 8.56 1.18 13.21
CA PHE A 94 9.03 1.28 14.58
C PHE A 94 8.46 0.13 15.40
N THR A 95 9.30 -0.82 15.79
CA THR A 95 8.93 -1.86 16.75
C THR A 95 9.28 -1.40 18.16
N ARG A 96 8.31 -1.44 19.08
CA ARG A 96 8.61 -1.34 20.51
C ARG A 96 9.35 -2.61 20.92
N GLN A 97 10.61 -2.52 21.34
CA GLN A 97 11.29 -3.66 21.94
C GLN A 97 10.60 -4.00 23.26
N GLU A 98 9.93 -5.15 23.34
CA GLU A 98 9.54 -5.71 24.63
C GLU A 98 10.81 -6.12 25.37
N LYS A 99 10.98 -5.57 26.58
CA LYS A 99 12.06 -5.98 27.47
C LYS A 99 11.74 -7.42 27.88
N PRO A 100 12.63 -8.41 27.63
CA PRO A 100 12.41 -9.76 28.14
C PRO A 100 12.29 -9.70 29.67
N ALA A 101 11.32 -10.42 30.21
CA ALA A 101 11.04 -10.52 31.64
C ALA A 101 12.19 -11.17 32.41
#